data_AF-A0A167GKI3-F1
#
_entry.id   AF-A0A167GKI3-F1
#
_cell.length_a   1.000
_cell.length_b   1.000
_cell.length_c   1.000
_cell.angle_alpha   90.00
_cell.angle_beta   90.00
_cell.angle_gamma   90.00
#
_symmetry.space_group_name_H-M   'P 1'
#
loop_
_entity.id
_entity.type
_entity.pdbx_description
1 polymer ?
#
loop_
_entity_poly.entity_id
_entity_poly.type
_entity_poly.pdbx_seq_one_letter_code
_entity_poly.pdbx_strand_id
1 'polypeptide(L)'
;MSSNLNFQINYGNVGMAAPAAPALRPDPKAPLFASEDGMVASLSNNECIFQVRSTGETHVMTYQVLQALDQCREFRSMDEHVTRILSTVSGLNVPREGVAQVLQSLVGRGLVVEDRTFLERLGETAAVEPAPLRAVFVRACDRPAQLERLLLSLTDYERRFRAGRHYVVIDDSVRSESIDRHRDLLREFARATGAKVTYLGHAEQARLVERLAKAVPAARAALPYLLQRDPAQPRFGGGRGWNLALLLSAGARLAMFDDDQRLPLRRSEDARAGLDPNPTTAAHVRFFRNVEESLGAGEEIVEDPFELHLEASGQTLGAISGSARYAIERTALRSLSLGRLEHLRAGAQVLATMHGTTGSSRTELGTWLYQIAADGRADFCRDRDSYLRNIEAGSLWYGFQQARLATIGYFTPFTLDNSVLLPCTNPVGRGEDALFSTVTRLIHPRALVMELPVVIGHVQEAARKRSDRTQAAHTPRFNHFVSDYIQRQLPDFLASDPAQRLTLLAGHLRDIAGADEGARERHLQEYLSFARSDLIERLQQQFESASDAPVYWQADVRTIIEANGRALLANGTPRLGDWPDTHSAGDAATALRAELSQLAAGFEAWPALWAHAREQGEKLLSGL
;
A
#
# COMPACT_ATOMS: atom_id res chain seq x y z
N MET A 1 24.82 -15.33 5.36
CA MET A 1 25.42 -15.90 4.13
C MET A 1 24.39 -16.78 3.43
N SER A 2 23.75 -16.25 2.41
CA SER A 2 23.33 -16.97 1.19
C SER A 2 23.33 -15.89 0.11
N SER A 3 24.28 -16.02 -0.80
CA SER A 3 24.59 -15.08 -1.86
C SER A 3 23.64 -15.32 -3.04
N ASN A 4 22.54 -14.58 -3.12
CA ASN A 4 21.93 -14.31 -4.42
C ASN A 4 22.70 -13.15 -5.04
N LEU A 5 23.79 -13.51 -5.75
CA LEU A 5 24.42 -12.64 -6.74
C LEU A 5 23.39 -12.39 -7.85
N ASN A 6 22.51 -11.41 -7.64
CA ASN A 6 21.83 -10.73 -8.74
C ASN A 6 22.91 -9.97 -9.51
N PHE A 7 23.50 -10.61 -10.52
CA PHE A 7 24.27 -9.90 -11.53
C PHE A 7 23.29 -9.06 -12.36
N GLN A 8 22.87 -7.91 -11.84
CA GLN A 8 22.48 -6.79 -12.68
C GLN A 8 23.77 -6.24 -13.28
N ILE A 9 24.12 -6.68 -14.49
CA ILE A 9 25.11 -5.94 -15.28
C ILE A 9 24.40 -4.66 -15.73
N ASN A 10 24.52 -3.61 -14.92
CA ASN A 10 24.22 -2.25 -15.33
C ASN A 10 25.36 -1.83 -16.26
N TYR A 11 25.16 -1.94 -17.57
CA TYR A 11 25.99 -1.24 -18.52
C TYR A 11 25.70 0.24 -18.32
N GLY A 12 26.59 0.92 -17.58
CA GLY A 12 26.45 2.32 -17.25
C GLY A 12 25.99 3.14 -18.45
N ASN A 13 25.04 4.02 -18.20
CA ASN A 13 24.55 4.98 -19.18
C ASN A 13 25.69 5.96 -19.49
N VAL A 14 26.59 5.59 -20.41
CA VAL A 14 27.63 6.50 -20.89
C VAL A 14 26.94 7.47 -21.83
N GLY A 15 26.58 8.63 -21.28
CA GLY A 15 26.06 9.75 -22.04
C GLY A 15 27.05 10.17 -23.12
N MET A 16 26.75 9.84 -24.37
CA MET A 16 27.17 10.61 -25.52
C MET A 16 25.93 10.95 -26.33
N ALA A 17 25.60 12.24 -26.39
CA ALA A 17 24.50 12.76 -27.17
C ALA A 17 24.74 12.47 -28.66
N ALA A 18 24.10 11.44 -29.18
CA ALA A 18 23.94 11.25 -30.61
C ALA A 18 22.97 12.33 -31.15
N PRO A 19 23.19 12.85 -32.37
CA PRO A 19 22.27 13.81 -32.97
C PRO A 19 20.87 13.19 -33.05
N ALA A 20 19.87 13.92 -32.55
CA ALA A 20 18.48 13.49 -32.52
C ALA A 20 18.00 13.18 -33.95
N ALA A 21 17.77 11.90 -34.24
CA ALA A 21 16.99 11.50 -35.39
C ALA A 21 15.64 12.25 -35.35
N PRO A 22 15.07 12.65 -36.51
CA PRO A 22 13.79 13.35 -36.54
C PRO A 22 12.77 12.54 -35.75
N ALA A 23 12.18 13.16 -34.73
CA ALA A 23 11.19 12.50 -33.89
C ALA A 23 10.03 12.06 -34.79
N LEU A 24 9.96 10.76 -35.07
CA LEU A 24 8.79 10.13 -35.65
C LEU A 24 7.59 10.57 -34.80
N ARG A 25 6.64 11.29 -35.42
CA ARG A 25 5.38 11.60 -34.74
C ARG A 25 4.70 10.26 -34.46
N PRO A 26 4.47 9.89 -33.18
CA PRO A 26 3.87 8.60 -32.88
C PRO A 26 2.46 8.56 -33.47
N ASP A 27 2.15 7.54 -34.27
CA ASP A 27 0.76 7.27 -34.64
C ASP A 27 0.06 6.71 -33.38
N PRO A 28 -0.93 7.41 -32.80
CA PRO A 28 -1.65 6.92 -31.63
C PRO A 28 -2.44 5.64 -31.91
N LYS A 29 -2.68 5.29 -33.18
CA LYS A 29 -3.38 4.07 -33.60
C LYS A 29 -2.45 2.89 -33.88
N ALA A 30 -1.15 3.10 -34.01
CA ALA A 30 -0.20 2.01 -34.22
C ALA A 30 -0.22 1.02 -33.03
N PRO A 31 -0.09 -0.30 -33.28
CA PRO A 31 0.14 -1.27 -32.22
C PRO A 31 1.41 -0.96 -31.43
N LEU A 32 1.36 -1.17 -30.12
CA LEU A 32 2.50 -1.05 -29.22
C LEU A 32 3.05 -2.42 -28.89
N PHE A 33 4.36 -2.48 -28.69
CA PHE A 33 5.11 -3.69 -28.40
C PHE A 33 6.06 -3.44 -27.24
N ALA A 34 6.24 -4.40 -26.34
CA ALA A 34 7.23 -4.35 -25.26
C ALA A 34 7.89 -5.72 -25.07
N SER A 35 9.19 -5.76 -24.75
CA SER A 35 9.90 -7.01 -24.49
C SER A 35 9.63 -7.56 -23.09
N GLU A 36 9.60 -8.89 -23.00
CA GLU A 36 9.58 -9.62 -21.73
C GLU A 36 10.89 -9.39 -20.95
N ASP A 37 10.80 -9.48 -19.62
CA ASP A 37 11.97 -9.59 -18.76
C ASP A 37 12.39 -11.06 -18.62
N GLY A 38 13.67 -11.29 -18.35
CA GLY A 38 14.19 -12.64 -18.22
C GLY A 38 15.52 -12.73 -17.49
N MET A 39 15.91 -13.96 -17.17
CA MET A 39 17.22 -14.29 -16.63
C MET A 39 18.17 -14.62 -17.79
N VAL A 40 19.41 -14.14 -17.71
CA VAL A 40 20.41 -14.36 -18.74
C VAL A 40 21.54 -15.22 -18.19
N ALA A 41 21.94 -16.23 -18.95
CA ALA A 41 23.13 -17.04 -18.66
C ALA A 41 23.99 -17.21 -19.92
N SER A 42 25.28 -16.95 -19.80
CA SER A 42 26.23 -17.08 -20.92
C SER A 42 26.40 -18.54 -21.34
N LEU A 43 26.35 -18.81 -22.66
CA LEU A 43 26.72 -20.12 -23.23
C LEU A 43 28.10 -20.07 -23.89
N SER A 44 28.43 -18.94 -24.51
CA SER A 44 29.71 -18.72 -25.17
C SER A 44 30.05 -17.22 -25.15
N ASN A 45 31.14 -16.85 -25.82
CA ASN A 45 31.50 -15.44 -26.00
C ASN A 45 30.46 -14.65 -26.83
N ASN A 46 29.64 -15.34 -27.63
CA ASN A 46 28.68 -14.69 -28.55
C ASN A 46 27.21 -15.01 -28.24
N GLU A 47 26.94 -16.06 -27.47
CA GLU A 47 25.59 -16.57 -27.22
C GLU A 47 25.27 -16.65 -25.73
N CYS A 48 23.99 -16.47 -25.43
CA CYS A 48 23.41 -16.65 -24.11
C CYS A 48 22.07 -17.39 -24.19
N ILE A 49 21.69 -17.96 -23.06
CA ILE A 49 20.32 -18.32 -22.75
C ILE A 49 19.63 -17.09 -22.19
N PHE A 50 18.43 -16.82 -22.67
CA PHE A 50 17.44 -15.93 -22.07
C PHE A 50 16.24 -16.77 -21.61
N GLN A 51 15.99 -16.81 -20.31
CA GLN A 51 14.82 -17.46 -19.73
C GLN A 51 13.77 -16.41 -19.38
N VAL A 52 12.62 -16.46 -20.03
CA VAL A 52 11.50 -15.54 -19.81
C VAL A 52 11.01 -15.65 -18.38
N ARG A 53 10.90 -14.53 -17.66
CA ARG A 53 10.50 -14.53 -16.24
C ARG A 53 9.05 -14.96 -16.06
N SER A 54 8.16 -14.53 -16.95
CA SER A 54 6.72 -14.76 -16.85
C SER A 54 6.31 -16.20 -17.15
N THR A 55 6.94 -16.85 -18.14
CA THR A 55 6.60 -18.21 -18.60
C THR A 55 7.62 -19.26 -18.20
N GLY A 56 8.87 -18.89 -17.90
CA GLY A 56 9.98 -19.80 -17.69
C GLY A 56 10.55 -20.40 -18.98
N GLU A 57 10.05 -20.02 -20.15
CA GLU A 57 10.53 -20.51 -21.45
C GLU A 57 11.95 -20.04 -21.74
N THR A 58 12.73 -20.91 -22.37
CA THR A 58 14.18 -20.74 -22.56
C THR A 58 14.49 -20.55 -24.03
N HIS A 59 15.19 -19.46 -24.36
CA HIS A 59 15.62 -19.15 -25.72
C HIS A 59 17.13 -18.99 -25.78
N VAL A 60 17.75 -19.53 -26.82
CA VAL A 60 19.16 -19.25 -27.15
C VAL A 60 19.20 -18.09 -28.15
N MET A 61 20.05 -17.10 -27.87
CA MET A 61 20.23 -15.94 -28.74
C MET A 61 21.64 -15.38 -28.64
N THR A 62 22.01 -14.50 -29.58
CA THR A 62 23.28 -13.78 -29.50
C THR A 62 23.17 -12.58 -28.55
N TYR A 63 24.30 -12.10 -28.02
CA TYR A 63 24.31 -10.89 -27.20
C TYR A 63 23.79 -9.65 -27.94
N GLN A 64 23.97 -9.58 -29.27
CA GLN A 64 23.42 -8.49 -30.07
C GLN A 64 21.88 -8.52 -30.08
N VAL A 65 21.27 -9.71 -30.16
CA VAL A 65 19.81 -9.86 -30.06
C VAL A 65 19.32 -9.51 -28.65
N LEU A 66 20.05 -9.92 -27.61
CA LEU A 66 19.74 -9.54 -26.23
C LEU A 66 19.80 -8.03 -26.02
N GLN A 67 20.82 -7.35 -26.55
CA GLN A 67 20.92 -5.88 -26.50
C GLN A 67 19.75 -5.20 -27.22
N ALA A 68 19.34 -5.72 -28.38
CA ALA A 68 18.16 -5.22 -29.08
C ALA A 68 16.88 -5.42 -28.26
N LEU A 69 16.70 -6.60 -27.65
CA LEU A 69 15.58 -6.90 -26.78
C LEU A 69 15.52 -5.96 -25.55
N ASP A 70 16.68 -5.64 -24.97
CA ASP A 70 16.81 -4.70 -23.84
C ASP A 70 16.34 -3.28 -24.19
N GLN A 71 16.52 -2.86 -25.44
CA GLN A 71 16.02 -1.57 -25.93
C GLN A 71 14.50 -1.55 -26.17
N CYS A 72 13.84 -2.71 -26.16
CA CYS A 72 12.42 -2.86 -26.41
C CYS A 72 11.55 -2.96 -25.15
N ARG A 73 12.10 -2.69 -23.96
CA ARG A 73 11.40 -2.90 -22.67
C ARG A 73 10.08 -2.16 -22.49
N GLU A 74 9.92 -1.02 -23.16
CA GLU A 74 8.75 -0.14 -23.04
C GLU A 74 7.79 -0.32 -24.21
N PHE A 75 6.48 -0.21 -23.95
CA PHE A 75 5.46 -0.23 -25.01
C PHE A 75 5.62 0.96 -25.96
N ARG A 76 6.08 0.65 -27.17
CA ARG A 76 6.27 1.59 -28.29
C ARG A 76 5.91 0.92 -29.60
N SER A 77 5.67 1.69 -30.65
CA SER A 77 5.47 1.13 -31.98
C SER A 77 6.74 0.43 -32.50
N MET A 78 6.56 -0.49 -33.45
CA MET A 78 7.68 -1.20 -34.07
C MET A 78 8.71 -0.23 -34.69
N ASP A 79 8.24 0.84 -35.34
CA ASP A 79 9.12 1.83 -35.96
C ASP A 79 9.95 2.62 -34.93
N GLU A 80 9.38 2.91 -33.77
CA GLU A 80 10.09 3.53 -32.64
C GLU A 80 11.19 2.61 -32.11
N HIS A 81 10.89 1.31 -31.94
CA HIS A 81 11.88 0.31 -31.51
C HIS A 81 13.05 0.15 -32.47
N VAL A 82 12.74 0.00 -33.76
CA VAL A 82 13.78 -0.11 -34.80
C VAL A 82 14.69 1.11 -34.79
N THR A 83 14.11 2.32 -34.68
CA THR A 83 14.86 3.58 -34.65
C THR A 83 15.76 3.64 -33.41
N ARG A 84 15.24 3.23 -32.24
CA ARG A 84 16.01 3.18 -31.00
C ARG A 84 17.19 2.22 -31.12
N ILE A 85 16.97 0.98 -31.54
CA ILE A 85 18.01 -0.04 -31.70
C ILE A 85 19.13 0.43 -32.62
N LEU A 86 18.78 0.96 -33.80
CA LEU A 86 19.76 1.46 -34.77
C LEU A 86 20.60 2.63 -34.21
N SER A 87 20.01 3.43 -33.30
CA SER A 87 20.70 4.57 -32.69
C SER A 87 21.55 4.20 -31.47
N THR A 88 21.22 3.12 -30.75
CA THR A 88 21.85 2.79 -29.45
C THR A 88 22.80 1.60 -29.51
N VAL A 89 22.55 0.62 -30.39
CA VAL A 89 23.33 -0.62 -30.40
C VAL A 89 24.46 -0.49 -31.44
N SER A 90 25.67 -0.24 -30.93
CA SER A 90 26.88 -0.04 -31.74
C SER A 90 27.28 -1.30 -32.54
N GLY A 91 27.70 -1.12 -33.79
CA GLY A 91 28.23 -2.21 -34.63
C GLY A 91 27.18 -3.06 -35.35
N LEU A 92 25.90 -2.66 -35.34
CA LEU A 92 24.87 -3.25 -36.18
C LEU A 92 25.07 -2.85 -37.65
N ASN A 93 25.68 -3.74 -38.44
CA ASN A 93 25.69 -3.65 -39.90
C ASN A 93 24.45 -4.33 -40.52
N VAL A 94 23.26 -3.96 -40.03
CA VAL A 94 21.99 -4.53 -40.49
C VAL A 94 21.08 -3.38 -40.96
N PRO A 95 20.47 -3.47 -42.15
CA PRO A 95 19.53 -2.45 -42.61
C PRO A 95 18.29 -2.38 -41.71
N ARG A 96 17.58 -1.25 -41.74
CA ARG A 96 16.34 -1.03 -40.98
C ARG A 96 15.35 -2.20 -41.11
N GLU A 97 15.17 -2.70 -42.33
CA GLU A 97 14.29 -3.84 -42.63
C GLU A 97 14.73 -5.13 -41.92
N GLY A 98 16.04 -5.37 -41.82
CA GLY A 98 16.57 -6.53 -41.12
C GLY A 98 16.31 -6.47 -39.62
N VAL A 99 16.44 -5.30 -38.99
CA VAL A 99 16.09 -5.10 -37.58
C VAL A 99 14.59 -5.35 -37.36
N ALA A 100 13.74 -4.82 -38.24
CA ALA A 100 12.30 -5.04 -38.17
C ALA A 100 11.92 -6.53 -38.30
N GLN A 101 12.57 -7.28 -39.20
CA GLN A 101 12.36 -8.73 -39.34
C GLN A 101 12.77 -9.51 -38.08
N VAL A 102 13.88 -9.14 -37.45
CA VAL A 102 14.32 -9.75 -36.19
C VAL A 102 13.30 -9.47 -35.08
N LEU A 103 12.83 -8.23 -34.93
CA LEU A 103 11.79 -7.90 -33.94
C LEU A 103 10.49 -8.67 -34.21
N GLN A 104 10.06 -8.80 -35.46
CA GLN A 104 8.89 -9.59 -35.81
C GLN A 104 9.06 -11.07 -35.46
N SER A 105 10.26 -11.63 -35.64
CA SER A 105 10.61 -12.98 -35.18
C SER A 105 10.54 -13.11 -33.66
N LEU A 106 10.99 -12.09 -32.92
CA LEU A 106 10.88 -12.04 -31.46
C LEU A 106 9.42 -11.94 -30.99
N VAL A 107 8.56 -11.22 -31.72
CA VAL A 107 7.11 -11.21 -31.49
C VAL A 107 6.53 -12.61 -31.69
N GLY A 108 6.87 -13.28 -32.80
CA GLY A 108 6.41 -14.66 -33.06
C GLY A 108 6.88 -15.69 -32.03
N ARG A 109 7.95 -15.39 -31.29
CA ARG A 109 8.48 -16.21 -30.19
C ARG A 109 7.95 -15.81 -28.80
N GLY A 110 7.07 -14.80 -28.72
CA GLY A 110 6.55 -14.30 -27.45
C GLY A 110 7.53 -13.49 -26.60
N LEU A 111 8.72 -13.14 -27.13
CA LEU A 111 9.73 -12.34 -26.44
C LEU A 111 9.44 -10.84 -26.50
N VAL A 112 8.66 -10.42 -27.49
CA VAL A 112 8.11 -9.07 -27.63
C VAL A 112 6.60 -9.19 -27.72
N VAL A 113 5.89 -8.59 -26.77
CA VAL A 113 4.44 -8.73 -26.59
C VAL A 113 3.74 -7.51 -27.16
N GLU A 114 2.73 -7.74 -28.01
CA GLU A 114 1.81 -6.69 -28.49
C GLU A 114 0.84 -6.29 -27.37
N ASP A 115 0.51 -4.99 -27.30
CA ASP A 115 -0.44 -4.42 -26.34
C ASP A 115 -1.80 -5.13 -26.30
N ARG A 116 -2.37 -5.48 -27.46
CA ARG A 116 -3.62 -6.22 -27.56
C ARG A 116 -3.52 -7.60 -26.93
N THR A 117 -2.48 -8.35 -27.27
CA THR A 117 -2.23 -9.66 -26.69
C THR A 117 -2.06 -9.58 -25.17
N PHE A 118 -1.40 -8.54 -24.66
CA PHE A 118 -1.30 -8.29 -23.23
C PHE A 118 -2.66 -8.04 -22.58
N LEU A 119 -3.48 -7.16 -23.15
CA LEU A 119 -4.82 -6.82 -22.64
C LEU A 119 -5.81 -7.99 -22.75
N GLU A 120 -5.75 -8.76 -23.84
CA GLU A 120 -6.55 -9.97 -24.04
C GLU A 120 -6.24 -11.00 -22.96
N ARG A 121 -4.94 -11.30 -22.74
CA ARG A 121 -4.49 -12.18 -21.65
C ARG A 121 -4.97 -11.72 -20.29
N LEU A 122 -4.97 -10.40 -20.05
CA LEU A 122 -5.44 -9.84 -18.79
C LEU A 122 -6.92 -10.12 -18.55
N GLY A 123 -7.75 -10.04 -19.60
CA GLY A 123 -9.20 -10.25 -19.54
C GLY A 123 -9.66 -11.71 -19.51
N GLU A 124 -8.77 -12.70 -19.61
CA GLU A 124 -9.14 -14.12 -19.72
C GLU A 124 -9.82 -14.70 -18.48
N THR A 125 -9.56 -14.15 -17.30
CA THR A 125 -10.11 -14.68 -16.05
C THR A 125 -11.51 -14.13 -15.79
N ALA A 126 -12.48 -15.04 -15.68
CA ALA A 126 -13.86 -14.71 -15.37
C ALA A 126 -14.05 -14.11 -13.96
N ALA A 127 -15.21 -13.47 -13.77
CA ALA A 127 -15.66 -13.00 -12.47
C ALA A 127 -15.80 -14.14 -11.47
N VAL A 128 -15.44 -13.84 -10.22
CA VAL A 128 -15.63 -14.75 -9.09
C VAL A 128 -16.88 -14.28 -8.34
N GLU A 129 -17.66 -15.21 -7.80
CA GLU A 129 -18.75 -14.88 -6.89
C GLU A 129 -18.17 -14.31 -5.58
N PRO A 130 -18.36 -13.02 -5.26
CA PRO A 130 -17.77 -12.45 -4.05
C PRO A 130 -18.47 -12.96 -2.80
N ALA A 131 -17.70 -13.23 -1.74
CA ALA A 131 -18.26 -13.57 -0.43
C ALA A 131 -19.21 -12.47 0.09
N PRO A 132 -20.21 -12.73 0.94
CA PRO A 132 -21.09 -11.67 1.43
C PRO A 132 -20.35 -10.63 2.28
N LEU A 133 -20.88 -9.41 2.39
CA LEU A 133 -20.42 -8.43 3.38
C LEU A 133 -20.90 -8.85 4.77
N ARG A 134 -19.99 -9.04 5.73
CA ARG A 134 -20.34 -9.36 7.12
C ARG A 134 -20.94 -8.17 7.86
N ALA A 135 -20.22 -7.06 7.86
CA ALA A 135 -20.55 -5.85 8.61
C ALA A 135 -19.65 -4.68 8.20
N VAL A 136 -20.07 -3.48 8.60
CA VAL A 136 -19.24 -2.26 8.63
C VAL A 136 -18.65 -2.14 10.03
N PHE A 137 -17.34 -2.26 10.16
CA PHE A 137 -16.62 -2.16 11.42
C PHE A 137 -16.10 -0.73 11.60
N VAL A 138 -16.41 -0.13 12.74
CA VAL A 138 -15.96 1.21 13.12
C VAL A 138 -14.98 1.07 14.28
N ARG A 139 -13.73 1.50 14.08
CA ARG A 139 -12.72 1.57 15.13
C ARG A 139 -12.88 2.89 15.88
N ALA A 140 -13.18 2.83 17.17
CA ALA A 140 -13.36 4.00 18.02
C ALA A 140 -12.39 3.95 19.22
N CYS A 141 -11.90 5.11 19.65
CA CYS A 141 -11.26 5.23 20.95
C CYS A 141 -11.32 6.66 21.50
N ASP A 142 -11.79 6.82 22.74
CA ASP A 142 -11.81 8.03 23.57
C ASP A 142 -12.09 9.35 22.84
N ARG A 143 -12.85 9.30 21.74
CA ARG A 143 -13.11 10.43 20.82
C ARG A 143 -14.58 10.43 20.40
N PRO A 144 -15.51 10.59 21.36
CA PRO A 144 -16.94 10.46 21.09
C PRO A 144 -17.47 11.48 20.08
N ALA A 145 -16.88 12.67 19.99
CA ALA A 145 -17.29 13.68 19.02
C ALA A 145 -16.92 13.28 17.57
N GLN A 146 -15.81 12.56 17.38
CA GLN A 146 -15.47 11.94 16.10
C GLN A 146 -16.49 10.87 15.72
N LEU A 147 -16.75 9.91 16.62
CA LEU A 147 -17.72 8.84 16.37
C LEU A 147 -19.12 9.40 16.06
N GLU A 148 -19.56 10.43 16.77
CA GLU A 148 -20.84 11.10 16.53
C GLU A 148 -20.93 11.64 15.10
N ARG A 149 -19.89 12.35 14.62
CA ARG A 149 -19.86 12.88 13.25
C ARG A 149 -19.89 11.78 12.19
N LEU A 150 -19.17 10.69 12.41
CA LEU A 150 -19.21 9.53 11.51
C LEU A 150 -20.61 8.91 11.48
N LEU A 151 -21.21 8.60 12.64
CA LEU A 151 -22.54 8.00 12.74
C LEU A 151 -23.64 8.89 12.16
N LEU A 152 -23.53 10.21 12.27
CA LEU A 152 -24.43 11.15 11.59
C LEU A 152 -24.31 11.01 10.07
N SER A 153 -23.10 10.97 9.52
CA SER A 153 -22.92 10.76 8.07
C SER A 153 -23.39 9.38 7.58
N LEU A 154 -23.26 8.34 8.41
CA LEU A 154 -23.81 7.02 8.14
C LEU A 154 -25.35 6.99 8.24
N THR A 155 -25.93 7.83 9.10
CA THR A 155 -27.39 7.99 9.17
C THR A 155 -27.93 8.58 7.86
N ASP A 156 -27.25 9.59 7.32
CA ASP A 156 -27.62 10.20 6.05
C ASP A 156 -27.46 9.21 4.89
N TYR A 157 -26.39 8.40 4.90
CA TYR A 157 -26.20 7.28 3.98
C TYR A 157 -27.36 6.28 4.05
N GLU A 158 -27.72 5.76 5.24
CA GLU A 158 -28.79 4.78 5.40
C GLU A 158 -30.16 5.33 5.00
N ARG A 159 -30.43 6.62 5.26
CA ARG A 159 -31.66 7.26 4.79
C ARG A 159 -31.75 7.33 3.26
N ARG A 160 -30.62 7.62 2.61
CA ARG A 160 -30.54 7.77 1.16
C ARG A 160 -30.62 6.43 0.44
N PHE A 161 -29.81 5.46 0.84
CA PHE A 161 -29.64 4.20 0.11
C PHE A 161 -30.48 3.04 0.69
N ARG A 162 -30.95 3.16 1.94
CA ARG A 162 -31.74 2.13 2.64
C ARG A 162 -31.06 0.76 2.60
N ALA A 163 -29.74 0.76 2.81
CA ALA A 163 -28.91 -0.41 2.63
C ALA A 163 -29.08 -1.44 3.78
N GLY A 164 -29.51 -0.98 4.96
CA GLY A 164 -29.82 -1.85 6.09
C GLY A 164 -28.59 -2.62 6.58
N ARG A 165 -27.41 -1.98 6.58
CA ARG A 165 -26.15 -2.65 6.92
C ARG A 165 -26.11 -3.03 8.40
N HIS A 166 -25.25 -4.00 8.73
CA HIS A 166 -24.87 -4.30 10.10
C HIS A 166 -23.62 -3.47 10.48
N TYR A 167 -23.75 -2.60 11.48
CA TYR A 167 -22.65 -1.80 12.01
C TYR A 167 -22.09 -2.38 13.31
N VAL A 168 -20.77 -2.45 13.43
CA VAL A 168 -20.07 -2.96 14.60
C VAL A 168 -19.09 -1.90 15.09
N VAL A 169 -19.32 -1.33 16.27
CA VAL A 169 -18.36 -0.42 16.91
C VAL A 169 -17.41 -1.25 17.76
N ILE A 170 -16.13 -1.21 17.41
CA ILE A 170 -15.04 -1.80 18.18
C ILE A 170 -14.42 -0.67 19.01
N ASP A 171 -14.67 -0.69 20.31
CA ASP A 171 -14.31 0.40 21.21
C ASP A 171 -13.08 0.04 22.07
N ASP A 172 -11.98 0.75 21.81
CA ASP A 172 -10.72 0.67 22.55
C ASP A 172 -10.55 1.82 23.57
N SER A 173 -11.65 2.51 23.91
CA SER A 173 -11.71 3.52 24.97
C SER A 173 -11.28 2.99 26.33
N VAL A 174 -10.63 3.86 27.11
CA VAL A 174 -10.35 3.61 28.54
C VAL A 174 -11.16 4.51 29.47
N ARG A 175 -11.73 5.62 28.96
CA ARG A 175 -12.54 6.52 29.78
C ARG A 175 -13.98 6.03 29.84
N SER A 176 -14.51 5.84 31.05
CA SER A 176 -15.90 5.40 31.24
C SER A 176 -16.90 6.33 30.57
N GLU A 177 -16.68 7.64 30.65
CA GLU A 177 -17.53 8.64 29.97
C GLU A 177 -17.54 8.45 28.44
N SER A 178 -16.39 8.14 27.84
CA SER A 178 -16.31 7.88 26.40
C SER A 178 -17.02 6.57 26.03
N ILE A 179 -16.83 5.51 26.81
CA ILE A 179 -17.51 4.22 26.66
C ILE A 179 -19.03 4.38 26.70
N ASP A 180 -19.54 5.07 27.72
CA ASP A 180 -20.97 5.29 27.89
C ASP A 180 -21.54 6.13 26.75
N ARG A 181 -20.83 7.20 26.34
CA ARG A 181 -21.24 8.04 25.21
C ARG A 181 -21.23 7.26 23.89
N HIS A 182 -20.24 6.42 23.61
CA HIS A 182 -20.22 5.59 22.41
C HIS A 182 -21.40 4.60 22.37
N ARG A 183 -21.74 3.98 23.50
CA ARG A 183 -22.92 3.10 23.59
C ARG A 183 -24.21 3.85 23.30
N ASP A 184 -24.36 5.07 23.83
CA ASP A 184 -25.54 5.89 23.60
C ASP A 184 -25.65 6.36 22.15
N LEU A 185 -24.55 6.85 21.56
CA LEU A 185 -24.48 7.21 20.14
C LEU A 185 -24.89 6.05 19.22
N LEU A 186 -24.42 4.83 19.52
CA LEU A 186 -24.77 3.66 18.72
C LEU A 186 -26.26 3.28 18.85
N ARG A 187 -26.85 3.43 20.04
CA ARG A 187 -28.30 3.22 20.26
C ARG A 187 -29.13 4.28 19.54
N GLU A 188 -28.72 5.54 19.58
CA GLU A 188 -29.34 6.64 18.85
C GLU A 188 -29.32 6.38 17.35
N PHE A 189 -28.15 5.99 16.81
CA PHE A 189 -27.97 5.59 15.42
C PHE A 189 -28.92 4.44 15.02
N ALA A 190 -28.99 3.38 15.82
CA ALA A 190 -29.86 2.23 15.55
C ALA A 190 -31.36 2.63 15.54
N ARG A 191 -31.78 3.52 16.44
CA ARG A 191 -33.16 4.04 16.47
C ARG A 191 -33.47 4.90 15.25
N ALA A 192 -32.50 5.69 14.79
CA ALA A 192 -32.68 6.62 13.68
C ALA A 192 -32.71 5.93 12.30
N THR A 193 -32.01 4.80 12.16
CA THR A 193 -31.84 4.09 10.88
C THR A 193 -32.59 2.76 10.81
N GLY A 194 -32.87 2.12 11.94
CA GLY A 194 -33.34 0.73 11.99
C GLY A 194 -32.25 -0.29 11.69
N ALA A 195 -30.99 0.13 11.53
CA ALA A 195 -29.88 -0.74 11.22
C ALA A 195 -29.54 -1.68 12.38
N LYS A 196 -29.03 -2.87 12.05
CA LYS A 196 -28.49 -3.79 13.05
C LYS A 196 -27.18 -3.22 13.59
N VAL A 197 -27.02 -3.18 14.91
CA VAL A 197 -25.81 -2.67 15.56
C VAL A 197 -25.23 -3.67 16.57
N THR A 198 -23.91 -3.68 16.69
CA THR A 198 -23.19 -4.42 17.75
C THR A 198 -22.13 -3.51 18.36
N TYR A 199 -22.03 -3.52 19.69
CA TYR A 199 -20.99 -2.84 20.42
C TYR A 199 -20.01 -3.88 20.98
N LEU A 200 -18.71 -3.68 20.76
CA LEU A 200 -17.65 -4.53 21.26
C LEU A 200 -16.67 -3.68 22.08
N GLY A 201 -16.83 -3.68 23.40
CA GLY A 201 -15.87 -3.07 24.33
C GLY A 201 -15.06 -4.11 25.09
N HIS A 202 -14.39 -3.67 26.15
CA HIS A 202 -13.48 -4.50 26.94
C HIS A 202 -14.13 -5.79 27.48
N ALA A 203 -15.37 -5.71 27.97
CA ALA A 203 -16.06 -6.85 28.57
C ALA A 203 -16.43 -7.90 27.51
N GLU A 204 -17.00 -7.46 26.39
CA GLU A 204 -17.36 -8.33 25.26
C GLU A 204 -16.10 -8.96 24.65
N GLN A 205 -15.03 -8.18 24.53
CA GLN A 205 -13.73 -8.65 24.07
C GLN A 205 -13.12 -9.71 24.99
N ALA A 206 -13.15 -9.52 26.31
CA ALA A 206 -12.62 -10.50 27.26
C ALA A 206 -13.34 -11.85 27.16
N ARG A 207 -14.68 -11.83 27.00
CA ARG A 207 -15.48 -13.04 26.77
C ARG A 207 -15.12 -13.72 25.44
N LEU A 208 -14.92 -12.94 24.38
CA LEU A 208 -14.50 -13.46 23.08
C LEU A 208 -13.13 -14.15 23.20
N VAL A 209 -12.16 -13.53 23.86
CA VAL A 209 -10.83 -14.08 24.12
C VAL A 209 -10.91 -15.38 24.91
N GLU A 210 -11.73 -15.44 25.97
CA GLU A 210 -11.92 -16.67 26.74
C GLU A 210 -12.50 -17.80 25.89
N ARG A 211 -13.51 -17.50 25.06
CA ARG A 211 -14.12 -18.47 24.13
C ARG A 211 -13.09 -18.98 23.12
N LEU A 212 -12.33 -18.09 22.50
CA LEU A 212 -11.29 -18.45 21.53
C LEU A 212 -10.16 -19.26 22.19
N ALA A 213 -9.76 -18.92 23.41
CA ALA A 213 -8.72 -19.65 24.15
C ALA A 213 -9.14 -21.07 24.58
N LYS A 214 -10.46 -21.32 24.69
CA LYS A 214 -11.03 -22.66 24.88
C LYS A 214 -11.11 -23.43 23.57
N ALA A 215 -11.55 -22.78 22.49
CA ALA A 215 -11.73 -23.41 21.18
C ALA A 215 -10.42 -23.69 20.43
N VAL A 216 -9.41 -22.83 20.62
CA VAL A 216 -8.09 -22.93 19.97
C VAL A 216 -7.00 -22.89 21.05
N PRO A 217 -6.77 -23.99 21.79
CA PRO A 217 -5.84 -24.00 22.92
C PRO A 217 -4.40 -23.60 22.55
N ALA A 218 -3.95 -23.95 21.34
CA ALA A 218 -2.63 -23.59 20.83
C ALA A 218 -2.41 -22.07 20.72
N ALA A 219 -3.48 -21.29 20.55
CA ALA A 219 -3.43 -19.83 20.44
C ALA A 219 -3.56 -19.10 21.78
N ARG A 220 -3.79 -19.82 22.89
CA ARG A 220 -4.09 -19.23 24.20
C ARG A 220 -3.06 -18.19 24.66
N ALA A 221 -1.77 -18.44 24.41
CA ALA A 221 -0.70 -17.54 24.83
C ALA A 221 -0.64 -16.23 24.01
N ALA A 222 -1.02 -16.28 22.73
CA ALA A 222 -0.95 -15.13 21.82
C ALA A 222 -2.20 -14.24 21.90
N LEU A 223 -3.36 -14.81 22.24
CA LEU A 223 -4.66 -14.13 22.25
C LEU A 223 -4.70 -12.82 23.07
N PRO A 224 -4.18 -12.77 24.33
CA PRO A 224 -4.20 -11.54 25.10
C PRO A 224 -3.43 -10.41 24.42
N TYR A 225 -2.25 -10.68 23.87
CA TYR A 225 -1.46 -9.69 23.14
C TYR A 225 -2.20 -9.22 21.87
N LEU A 226 -2.67 -10.17 21.05
CA LEU A 226 -3.28 -9.87 19.76
C LEU A 226 -4.55 -9.02 19.85
N LEU A 227 -5.33 -9.24 20.90
CA LEU A 227 -6.68 -8.69 21.01
C LEU A 227 -6.76 -7.71 22.17
N GLN A 228 -6.36 -8.07 23.39
CA GLN A 228 -6.63 -7.26 24.57
C GLN A 228 -5.66 -6.10 24.75
N ARG A 229 -6.13 -5.05 25.40
CA ARG A 229 -5.28 -3.96 25.84
C ARG A 229 -4.48 -4.39 27.07
N ASP A 230 -3.17 -4.15 27.05
CA ASP A 230 -2.31 -4.25 28.23
C ASP A 230 -2.30 -2.89 28.97
N PRO A 231 -2.84 -2.79 30.19
CA PRO A 231 -2.79 -1.56 30.97
C PRO A 231 -1.35 -1.06 31.26
N ALA A 232 -0.36 -1.96 31.27
CA ALA A 232 1.04 -1.61 31.47
C ALA A 232 1.68 -0.98 30.22
N GLN A 233 1.04 -1.07 29.05
CA GLN A 233 1.53 -0.54 27.78
C GLN A 233 0.48 0.38 27.13
N PRO A 234 0.36 1.65 27.56
CA PRO A 234 -0.67 2.58 27.09
C PRO A 234 -0.39 3.14 25.68
N ARG A 235 0.21 2.35 24.78
CA ARG A 235 0.47 2.73 23.39
C ARG A 235 -0.82 2.71 22.57
N PHE A 236 -0.81 3.49 21.49
CA PHE A 236 -1.88 3.52 20.49
C PHE A 236 -2.23 2.09 20.04
N GLY A 237 -3.54 1.77 20.03
CA GLY A 237 -4.06 0.42 19.87
C GLY A 237 -4.72 0.11 18.53
N GLY A 238 -4.41 0.86 17.47
CA GLY A 238 -5.13 0.75 16.18
C GLY A 238 -5.22 -0.69 15.65
N GLY A 239 -4.16 -1.49 15.84
CA GLY A 239 -4.12 -2.89 15.38
C GLY A 239 -5.01 -3.85 16.14
N ARG A 240 -5.39 -3.57 17.39
CA ARG A 240 -6.33 -4.43 18.16
C ARG A 240 -7.69 -4.47 17.49
N GLY A 241 -8.23 -3.29 17.17
CA GLY A 241 -9.51 -3.17 16.47
C GLY A 241 -9.49 -3.83 15.10
N TRP A 242 -8.35 -3.73 14.41
CA TRP A 242 -8.12 -4.41 13.14
C TRP A 242 -8.21 -5.94 13.27
N ASN A 243 -7.46 -6.52 14.21
CA ASN A 243 -7.44 -7.96 14.45
C ASN A 243 -8.83 -8.49 14.84
N LEU A 244 -9.58 -7.74 15.66
CA LEU A 244 -10.96 -8.08 15.99
C LEU A 244 -11.87 -8.06 14.76
N ALA A 245 -11.80 -7.02 13.93
CA ALA A 245 -12.58 -6.93 12.70
C ALA A 245 -12.30 -8.11 11.77
N LEU A 246 -11.03 -8.51 11.63
CA LEU A 246 -10.64 -9.67 10.81
C LEU A 246 -11.15 -11.00 11.38
N LEU A 247 -11.12 -11.23 12.69
CA LEU A 247 -11.70 -12.46 13.25
C LEU A 247 -13.23 -12.48 13.08
N LEU A 248 -13.89 -11.36 13.38
CA LEU A 248 -15.36 -11.27 13.34
C LEU A 248 -15.95 -11.34 11.92
N SER A 249 -15.12 -11.11 10.90
CA SER A 249 -15.49 -11.18 9.49
C SER A 249 -14.85 -12.33 8.71
N ALA A 250 -14.14 -13.24 9.39
CA ALA A 250 -13.48 -14.37 8.73
C ALA A 250 -14.48 -15.16 7.86
N GLY A 251 -14.09 -15.41 6.61
CA GLY A 251 -14.92 -16.06 5.59
C GLY A 251 -15.85 -15.12 4.80
N ALA A 252 -15.77 -13.81 5.01
CA ALA A 252 -16.65 -12.82 4.40
C ALA A 252 -15.90 -11.54 4.04
N ARG A 253 -16.52 -10.63 3.28
CA ARG A 253 -16.01 -9.27 3.11
C ARG A 253 -16.32 -8.43 4.35
N LEU A 254 -15.52 -7.41 4.60
CA LEU A 254 -15.82 -6.37 5.58
C LEU A 254 -15.62 -4.97 4.99
N ALA A 255 -16.32 -4.00 5.56
CA ALA A 255 -15.97 -2.60 5.40
C ALA A 255 -15.41 -2.07 6.72
N MET A 256 -14.45 -1.14 6.67
CA MET A 256 -13.77 -0.63 7.87
C MET A 256 -13.66 0.89 7.84
N PHE A 257 -14.01 1.50 8.97
CA PHE A 257 -13.97 2.95 9.18
C PHE A 257 -13.18 3.28 10.43
N ASP A 258 -12.43 4.38 10.34
CA ASP A 258 -11.91 5.08 11.49
C ASP A 258 -12.92 6.13 11.96
N ASP A 259 -12.97 6.39 13.27
CA ASP A 259 -13.87 7.36 13.88
C ASP A 259 -13.75 8.79 13.33
N ASP A 260 -12.63 9.11 12.68
CA ASP A 260 -12.37 10.40 12.04
C ASP A 260 -12.79 10.49 10.56
N GLN A 261 -13.38 9.44 10.00
CA GLN A 261 -13.87 9.43 8.62
C GLN A 261 -15.31 9.94 8.50
N ARG A 262 -15.68 10.42 7.30
CA ARG A 262 -17.00 10.99 7.04
C ARG A 262 -17.46 10.78 5.59
N LEU A 263 -18.70 10.32 5.43
CA LEU A 263 -19.43 10.30 4.16
C LEU A 263 -20.09 11.67 3.88
N PRO A 264 -20.39 12.00 2.60
CA PRO A 264 -20.31 11.14 1.41
C PRO A 264 -18.90 11.02 0.83
N LEU A 265 -18.70 10.02 -0.05
CA LEU A 265 -17.53 9.99 -0.93
C LEU A 265 -17.67 11.07 -2.00
N ARG A 266 -16.55 11.71 -2.34
CA ARG A 266 -16.48 12.73 -3.39
C ARG A 266 -15.48 12.34 -4.46
N ARG A 267 -15.67 12.80 -5.69
CA ARG A 267 -14.75 12.61 -6.83
C ARG A 267 -14.24 13.96 -7.32
N SER A 268 -13.03 13.97 -7.84
CA SER A 268 -12.49 15.16 -8.52
C SER A 268 -13.28 15.41 -9.80
N GLU A 269 -13.43 16.67 -10.19
CA GLU A 269 -13.94 17.03 -11.53
C GLU A 269 -13.02 16.47 -12.63
N ASP A 270 -11.72 16.37 -12.33
CA ASP A 270 -10.70 15.78 -13.20
C ASP A 270 -10.69 14.23 -13.19
N ALA A 271 -11.65 13.58 -12.52
CA ALA A 271 -11.67 12.12 -12.41
C ALA A 271 -11.99 11.46 -13.76
N ARG A 272 -11.17 10.48 -14.16
CA ARG A 272 -11.21 9.73 -15.41
C ARG A 272 -11.71 8.31 -15.17
N ALA A 273 -12.43 7.78 -16.15
CA ALA A 273 -12.85 6.38 -16.18
C ALA A 273 -11.68 5.44 -16.50
N GLY A 274 -11.89 4.13 -16.35
CA GLY A 274 -10.88 3.12 -16.66
C GLY A 274 -9.85 2.94 -15.54
N LEU A 275 -8.89 2.06 -15.81
CA LEU A 275 -7.81 1.73 -14.90
C LEU A 275 -6.48 2.29 -15.42
N ASP A 276 -5.75 3.01 -14.56
CA ASP A 276 -4.39 3.44 -14.82
C ASP A 276 -3.42 2.26 -14.59
N PRO A 277 -2.77 1.72 -15.63
CA PRO A 277 -1.82 0.63 -15.48
C PRO A 277 -0.48 1.08 -14.88
N ASN A 278 -0.22 2.37 -14.74
CA ASN A 278 1.07 2.87 -14.27
C ASN A 278 1.18 2.77 -12.73
N PRO A 279 2.04 1.89 -12.19
CA PRO A 279 2.17 1.71 -10.74
C PRO A 279 2.81 2.93 -10.04
N THR A 280 3.49 3.81 -10.80
CA THR A 280 4.18 4.98 -10.26
C THR A 280 3.42 6.29 -10.49
N THR A 281 2.15 6.22 -10.93
CA THR A 281 1.31 7.43 -10.98
C THR A 281 1.26 8.09 -9.61
N ALA A 282 1.56 9.38 -9.56
CA ALA A 282 1.52 10.16 -8.34
C ALA A 282 0.06 10.48 -7.96
N ALA A 283 -0.19 10.59 -6.65
CA ALA A 283 -1.46 11.09 -6.17
C ALA A 283 -1.64 12.56 -6.57
N HIS A 284 -2.86 12.92 -6.94
CA HIS A 284 -3.29 14.30 -7.11
C HIS A 284 -3.46 14.96 -5.75
N VAL A 285 -2.81 16.12 -5.57
CA VAL A 285 -2.80 16.84 -4.30
C VAL A 285 -3.25 18.28 -4.53
N ARG A 286 -4.23 18.75 -3.74
CA ARG A 286 -4.63 20.16 -3.69
C ARG A 286 -4.78 20.63 -2.25
N PHE A 287 -4.54 21.91 -2.00
CA PHE A 287 -4.58 22.52 -0.68
C PHE A 287 -5.69 23.56 -0.59
N PHE A 288 -6.32 23.65 0.58
CA PHE A 288 -7.47 24.52 0.84
C PHE A 288 -7.22 25.42 2.04
N ARG A 289 -7.99 26.51 2.15
CA ARG A 289 -7.79 27.48 3.24
C ARG A 289 -8.20 26.91 4.60
N ASN A 290 -9.22 26.06 4.62
CA ASN A 290 -9.78 25.44 5.81
C ASN A 290 -10.40 24.07 5.47
N VAL A 291 -10.79 23.34 6.52
CA VAL A 291 -11.30 21.97 6.37
C VAL A 291 -12.66 21.98 5.66
N GLU A 292 -13.50 22.98 5.90
CA GLU A 292 -14.82 23.13 5.29
C GLU A 292 -14.72 23.23 3.76
N GLU A 293 -13.82 24.06 3.24
CA GLU A 293 -13.53 24.19 1.81
C GLU A 293 -13.05 22.85 1.22
N SER A 294 -12.15 22.13 1.90
CA SER A 294 -11.69 20.83 1.41
C SER A 294 -12.81 19.78 1.38
N LEU A 295 -13.65 19.71 2.41
CA LEU A 295 -14.77 18.77 2.48
C LEU A 295 -15.86 19.08 1.45
N GLY A 296 -15.98 20.34 1.02
CA GLY A 296 -16.90 20.78 -0.02
C GLY A 296 -16.36 20.61 -1.46
N ALA A 297 -15.07 20.33 -1.64
CA ALA A 297 -14.45 20.24 -2.95
C ALA A 297 -14.89 19.01 -3.76
N GLY A 298 -14.87 19.13 -5.09
CA GLY A 298 -15.28 18.07 -6.00
C GLY A 298 -16.78 17.76 -5.95
N GLU A 299 -17.17 16.66 -6.60
CA GLU A 299 -18.57 16.25 -6.73
C GLU A 299 -18.88 15.07 -5.80
N GLU A 300 -20.02 15.11 -5.13
CA GLU A 300 -20.52 13.96 -4.38
C GLU A 300 -20.91 12.83 -5.33
N ILE A 301 -20.51 11.58 -5.02
CA ILE A 301 -20.90 10.45 -5.86
C ILE A 301 -22.40 10.14 -5.73
N VAL A 302 -23.02 9.76 -6.84
CA VAL A 302 -24.46 9.44 -6.86
C VAL A 302 -24.74 8.01 -6.40
N GLU A 303 -23.85 7.09 -6.74
CA GLU A 303 -23.93 5.66 -6.43
C GLU A 303 -23.69 5.34 -4.94
N ASP A 304 -24.10 4.15 -4.51
CA ASP A 304 -23.84 3.69 -3.15
C ASP A 304 -22.32 3.51 -2.96
N PRO A 305 -21.67 4.24 -2.02
CA PRO A 305 -20.23 4.15 -1.79
C PRO A 305 -19.78 2.73 -1.40
N PHE A 306 -20.61 1.96 -0.69
CA PHE A 306 -20.27 0.58 -0.35
C PHE A 306 -20.34 -0.32 -1.57
N GLU A 307 -21.38 -0.21 -2.38
CA GLU A 307 -21.49 -1.05 -3.60
C GLU A 307 -20.38 -0.73 -4.61
N LEU A 308 -19.98 0.54 -4.75
CA LEU A 308 -18.84 0.95 -5.57
C LEU A 308 -17.55 0.20 -5.17
N HIS A 309 -17.25 0.12 -3.87
CA HIS A 309 -16.08 -0.58 -3.37
C HIS A 309 -16.25 -2.11 -3.38
N LEU A 310 -17.45 -2.61 -3.06
CA LEU A 310 -17.75 -4.05 -3.03
C LEU A 310 -17.76 -4.70 -4.41
N GLU A 311 -18.03 -3.93 -5.47
CA GLU A 311 -17.91 -4.39 -6.87
C GLU A 311 -16.49 -4.92 -7.16
N ALA A 312 -15.47 -4.23 -6.65
CA ALA A 312 -14.07 -4.63 -6.84
C ALA A 312 -13.56 -5.63 -5.80
N SER A 313 -14.05 -5.54 -4.56
CA SER A 313 -13.55 -6.34 -3.44
C SER A 313 -13.79 -7.84 -3.65
N GLY A 314 -12.71 -8.62 -3.75
CA GLY A 314 -12.70 -10.07 -3.97
C GLY A 314 -12.74 -10.49 -5.44
N GLN A 315 -12.82 -9.54 -6.38
CA GLN A 315 -12.79 -9.86 -7.81
C GLN A 315 -11.39 -10.12 -8.33
N THR A 316 -11.33 -10.85 -9.43
CA THR A 316 -10.11 -11.03 -10.22
C THR A 316 -9.85 -9.79 -11.06
N LEU A 317 -8.58 -9.51 -11.35
CA LEU A 317 -8.22 -8.41 -12.22
C LEU A 317 -8.83 -8.59 -13.62
N GLY A 318 -8.88 -9.80 -14.15
CA GLY A 318 -9.49 -10.05 -15.46
C GLY A 318 -10.96 -9.66 -15.53
N ALA A 319 -11.74 -9.94 -14.48
CA ALA A 319 -13.13 -9.52 -14.39
C ALA A 319 -13.26 -7.98 -14.30
N ILE A 320 -12.40 -7.35 -13.51
CA ILE A 320 -12.39 -5.89 -13.32
C ILE A 320 -12.00 -5.17 -14.62
N SER A 321 -10.88 -5.56 -15.24
CA SER A 321 -10.40 -4.96 -16.50
C SER A 321 -11.29 -5.29 -17.70
N GLY A 322 -12.08 -6.37 -17.63
CA GLY A 322 -13.09 -6.71 -18.63
C GLY A 322 -14.36 -5.86 -18.53
N SER A 323 -14.58 -5.17 -17.40
CA SER A 323 -15.71 -4.25 -17.24
C SER A 323 -15.46 -2.92 -17.97
N ALA A 324 -16.51 -2.29 -18.48
CA ALA A 324 -16.40 -0.97 -19.11
C ALA A 324 -15.90 0.12 -18.13
N ARG A 325 -16.13 -0.05 -16.83
CA ARG A 325 -15.77 0.92 -15.79
C ARG A 325 -14.25 0.98 -15.56
N TYR A 326 -13.58 -0.17 -15.61
CA TYR A 326 -12.16 -0.31 -15.26
C TYR A 326 -11.32 -0.91 -16.39
N ALA A 327 -11.77 -0.78 -17.64
CA ALA A 327 -10.96 -1.14 -18.80
C ALA A 327 -9.65 -0.34 -18.82
N ILE A 328 -8.57 -1.00 -19.24
CA ILE A 328 -7.28 -0.34 -19.48
C ILE A 328 -7.29 0.16 -20.92
N GLU A 329 -7.16 1.46 -21.11
CA GLU A 329 -6.98 2.02 -22.44
C GLU A 329 -5.64 1.59 -23.02
N ARG A 330 -5.63 1.09 -24.25
CA ARG A 330 -4.42 0.63 -24.93
C ARG A 330 -3.32 1.70 -24.97
N THR A 331 -3.71 2.96 -25.18
CA THR A 331 -2.78 4.10 -25.21
C THR A 331 -2.15 4.40 -23.85
N ALA A 332 -2.76 3.97 -22.74
CA ALA A 332 -2.20 4.14 -21.39
C ALA A 332 -0.99 3.23 -21.14
N LEU A 333 -0.77 2.19 -21.96
CA LEU A 333 0.41 1.33 -21.87
C LEU A 333 1.67 2.01 -22.42
N ARG A 334 1.53 3.03 -23.28
CA ARG A 334 2.67 3.65 -23.96
C ARG A 334 3.73 4.13 -22.97
N SER A 335 4.99 3.83 -23.28
CA SER A 335 6.17 4.14 -22.44
C SER A 335 6.23 3.39 -21.11
N LEU A 336 5.26 2.54 -20.77
CA LEU A 336 5.37 1.65 -19.61
C LEU A 336 6.24 0.45 -19.97
N SER A 337 7.14 0.10 -19.06
CA SER A 337 7.91 -1.13 -19.18
C SER A 337 7.07 -2.33 -18.79
N LEU A 338 7.07 -3.39 -19.62
CA LEU A 338 6.31 -4.61 -19.35
C LEU A 338 6.69 -5.24 -17.99
N GLY A 339 7.98 -5.22 -17.64
CA GLY A 339 8.48 -5.68 -16.34
C GLY A 339 7.87 -4.95 -15.14
N ARG A 340 7.49 -3.67 -15.29
CA ARG A 340 6.81 -2.91 -14.22
C ARG A 340 5.35 -3.33 -14.04
N LEU A 341 4.77 -4.01 -15.03
CA LEU A 341 3.39 -4.48 -15.04
C LEU A 341 3.26 -5.94 -14.57
N GLU A 342 4.30 -6.55 -14.00
CA GLU A 342 4.29 -7.97 -13.58
C GLU A 342 3.18 -8.33 -12.58
N HIS A 343 2.69 -7.34 -11.84
CA HIS A 343 1.58 -7.47 -10.90
C HIS A 343 0.20 -7.52 -11.58
N LEU A 344 0.08 -7.07 -12.83
CA LEU A 344 -1.13 -7.12 -13.64
C LEU A 344 -1.27 -8.52 -14.26
N ARG A 345 -1.82 -9.45 -13.48
CA ARG A 345 -2.11 -10.82 -13.93
C ARG A 345 -3.61 -11.06 -13.86
N ALA A 346 -4.17 -11.74 -14.86
CA ALA A 346 -5.62 -11.96 -14.96
C ALA A 346 -6.23 -12.56 -13.68
N GLY A 347 -5.55 -13.56 -13.09
CA GLY A 347 -5.95 -14.22 -11.85
C GLY A 347 -5.47 -13.55 -10.55
N ALA A 348 -4.90 -12.35 -10.61
CA ALA A 348 -4.63 -11.54 -9.42
C ALA A 348 -5.95 -11.08 -8.80
N GLN A 349 -6.01 -11.00 -7.47
CA GLN A 349 -7.26 -10.72 -6.75
C GLN A 349 -7.18 -9.40 -6.00
N VAL A 350 -8.24 -8.61 -6.07
CA VAL A 350 -8.39 -7.37 -5.31
C VAL A 350 -8.84 -7.72 -3.88
N LEU A 351 -7.88 -7.85 -2.95
CA LEU A 351 -8.18 -8.19 -1.56
C LEU A 351 -8.54 -6.97 -0.71
N ALA A 352 -8.23 -5.77 -1.19
CA ALA A 352 -8.56 -4.53 -0.51
C ALA A 352 -8.95 -3.45 -1.51
N THR A 353 -9.89 -2.60 -1.13
CA THR A 353 -10.17 -1.37 -1.87
C THR A 353 -9.94 -0.15 -0.98
N MET A 354 -9.48 0.94 -1.58
CA MET A 354 -9.16 2.16 -0.87
C MET A 354 -9.66 3.38 -1.62
N HIS A 355 -9.70 4.49 -0.90
CA HIS A 355 -10.00 5.82 -1.43
C HIS A 355 -8.89 6.79 -1.01
N GLY A 356 -8.85 7.93 -1.68
CA GLY A 356 -8.13 9.09 -1.20
C GLY A 356 -8.79 9.73 0.03
N THR A 357 -8.31 10.90 0.41
CA THR A 357 -8.76 11.64 1.58
C THR A 357 -8.97 13.11 1.21
N THR A 358 -10.00 13.71 1.79
CA THR A 358 -10.17 15.16 1.83
C THR A 358 -10.31 15.64 3.29
N GLY A 359 -9.70 16.77 3.63
CA GLY A 359 -9.56 17.24 5.02
C GLY A 359 -8.13 17.07 5.53
N SER A 360 -7.96 16.54 6.74
CA SER A 360 -6.63 16.38 7.34
C SER A 360 -5.84 15.24 6.69
N SER A 361 -4.52 15.35 6.62
CA SER A 361 -3.68 14.21 6.21
C SER A 361 -3.84 13.01 7.15
N ARG A 362 -3.92 11.82 6.56
CA ARG A 362 -3.87 10.53 7.27
C ARG A 362 -2.49 10.22 7.86
N THR A 363 -1.46 10.97 7.47
CA THR A 363 -0.10 10.82 8.01
C THR A 363 0.12 11.70 9.24
N GLU A 364 1.03 11.26 10.10
CA GLU A 364 1.51 12.04 11.25
C GLU A 364 2.72 12.93 10.94
N LEU A 365 3.44 12.63 9.86
CA LEU A 365 4.59 13.38 9.36
C LEU A 365 4.25 13.98 8.00
N GLY A 366 4.80 15.16 7.72
CA GLY A 366 4.64 15.91 6.46
C GLY A 366 5.76 15.68 5.45
N THR A 367 6.67 14.71 5.66
CA THR A 367 7.82 14.48 4.77
C THR A 367 7.40 14.20 3.32
N TRP A 368 6.25 13.55 3.12
CA TRP A 368 5.68 13.27 1.80
C TRP A 368 5.30 14.56 1.03
N LEU A 369 5.00 15.67 1.71
CA LEU A 369 4.70 16.96 1.06
C LEU A 369 5.87 17.48 0.22
N TYR A 370 7.09 17.10 0.61
CA TYR A 370 8.32 17.47 -0.10
C TYR A 370 8.67 16.49 -1.22
N GLN A 371 7.78 15.55 -1.55
CA GLN A 371 7.96 14.56 -2.62
C GLN A 371 6.77 14.55 -3.61
N ILE A 372 5.86 15.52 -3.49
CA ILE A 372 4.71 15.63 -4.39
C ILE A 372 5.11 16.13 -5.79
N ALA A 373 4.26 15.83 -6.77
CA ALA A 373 4.43 16.25 -8.16
C ALA A 373 4.48 17.78 -8.32
N ALA A 374 4.95 18.25 -9.48
CA ALA A 374 5.21 19.67 -9.73
C ALA A 374 3.97 20.56 -9.61
N ASP A 375 2.82 20.10 -10.09
CA ASP A 375 1.53 20.78 -9.98
C ASP A 375 1.07 20.90 -8.53
N GLY A 376 1.12 19.81 -7.76
CA GLY A 376 0.82 19.81 -6.33
C GLY A 376 1.79 20.70 -5.55
N ARG A 377 3.08 20.73 -5.92
CA ARG A 377 4.10 21.59 -5.31
C ARG A 377 3.85 23.07 -5.59
N ALA A 378 3.38 23.41 -6.80
CA ALA A 378 3.02 24.78 -7.14
C ALA A 378 1.85 25.29 -6.28
N ASP A 379 0.86 24.44 -5.99
CA ASP A 379 -0.24 24.76 -5.06
C ASP A 379 0.24 24.82 -3.60
N PHE A 380 1.05 23.83 -3.18
CA PHE A 380 1.66 23.75 -1.85
C PHE A 380 2.43 25.03 -1.48
N CYS A 381 3.20 25.56 -2.44
CA CYS A 381 4.09 26.70 -2.29
C CYS A 381 3.63 27.95 -3.04
N ARG A 382 2.31 28.13 -3.25
CA ARG A 382 1.77 29.27 -4.03
C ARG A 382 2.28 30.62 -3.50
N ASP A 383 2.21 30.79 -2.19
CA ASP A 383 2.66 31.97 -1.45
C ASP A 383 3.07 31.56 -0.03
N ARG A 384 3.79 32.45 0.67
CA ARG A 384 4.35 32.14 2.00
C ARG A 384 3.28 31.85 3.05
N ASP A 385 2.15 32.54 3.02
CA ASP A 385 1.10 32.36 4.03
C ASP A 385 0.37 31.04 3.80
N SER A 386 0.08 30.70 2.55
CA SER A 386 -0.45 29.40 2.15
C SER A 386 0.51 28.28 2.51
N TYR A 387 1.81 28.43 2.24
CA TYR A 387 2.83 27.47 2.60
C TYR A 387 2.83 27.16 4.10
N LEU A 388 2.87 28.18 4.96
CA LEU A 388 2.88 28.03 6.41
C LEU A 388 1.64 27.33 6.97
N ARG A 389 0.50 27.42 6.28
CA ARG A 389 -0.70 26.61 6.61
C ARG A 389 -0.59 25.19 6.07
N ASN A 390 -0.10 25.03 4.85
CA ASN A 390 -0.08 23.76 4.13
C ASN A 390 0.94 22.75 4.69
N ILE A 391 2.05 23.21 5.29
CA ILE A 391 3.04 22.33 5.94
C ILE A 391 2.44 21.48 7.07
N GLU A 392 1.32 21.92 7.65
CA GLU A 392 0.60 21.17 8.66
C GLU A 392 -0.35 20.12 8.07
N ALA A 393 -0.59 20.13 6.75
CA ALA A 393 -1.45 19.19 6.04
C ALA A 393 -2.84 19.03 6.69
N GLY A 394 -3.43 20.14 7.11
CA GLY A 394 -4.71 20.18 7.82
C GLY A 394 -5.95 20.16 6.92
N SER A 395 -5.81 20.67 5.70
CA SER A 395 -6.92 20.93 4.77
C SER A 395 -6.47 20.68 3.34
N LEU A 396 -6.61 19.45 2.87
CA LEU A 396 -6.11 19.04 1.55
C LEU A 396 -7.04 18.03 0.88
N TRP A 397 -6.90 17.89 -0.43
CA TRP A 397 -7.32 16.75 -1.22
C TRP A 397 -6.09 15.91 -1.53
N TYR A 398 -6.15 14.60 -1.30
CA TYR A 398 -5.12 13.64 -1.68
C TYR A 398 -5.81 12.39 -2.23
N GLY A 399 -5.62 12.08 -3.50
CA GLY A 399 -6.23 10.89 -4.11
C GLY A 399 -5.82 10.74 -5.56
N PHE A 400 -6.37 9.73 -6.24
CA PHE A 400 -6.06 9.49 -7.65
C PHE A 400 -7.18 10.00 -8.55
N GLN A 401 -6.81 10.47 -9.73
CA GLN A 401 -7.77 10.91 -10.74
C GLN A 401 -8.34 9.73 -11.54
N GLN A 402 -7.72 8.55 -11.49
CA GLN A 402 -8.19 7.35 -12.18
C GLN A 402 -8.02 6.17 -11.22
N ALA A 403 -8.85 5.13 -11.36
CA ALA A 403 -8.67 3.92 -10.56
C ALA A 403 -7.29 3.32 -10.86
N ARG A 404 -6.58 2.86 -9.84
CA ARG A 404 -5.28 2.20 -10.03
C ARG A 404 -5.11 0.99 -9.12
N LEU A 405 -4.13 0.17 -9.45
CA LEU A 405 -3.77 -1.01 -8.66
C LEU A 405 -2.42 -0.78 -7.99
N ALA A 406 -2.37 -1.16 -6.73
CA ALA A 406 -1.15 -1.25 -5.95
C ALA A 406 -0.99 -2.68 -5.42
N THR A 407 0.22 -3.03 -5.05
CA THR A 407 0.53 -4.31 -4.39
C THR A 407 0.49 -4.21 -2.87
N ILE A 408 0.56 -2.99 -2.35
CA ILE A 408 0.51 -2.63 -0.93
C ILE A 408 -0.28 -1.32 -0.78
N GLY A 409 -1.17 -1.26 0.21
CA GLY A 409 -1.83 -0.04 0.67
C GLY A 409 -1.26 0.44 2.00
N TYR A 410 -1.24 1.75 2.20
CA TYR A 410 -0.60 2.39 3.37
C TYR A 410 -1.58 3.00 4.37
N PHE A 411 -2.88 2.82 4.15
CA PHE A 411 -3.94 3.40 4.97
C PHE A 411 -5.06 2.38 5.16
N THR A 412 -5.91 2.59 6.17
CA THR A 412 -7.13 1.81 6.41
C THR A 412 -7.95 1.64 5.11
N PRO A 413 -8.11 0.41 4.60
CA PRO A 413 -8.95 0.13 3.45
C PRO A 413 -10.42 0.37 3.75
N PHE A 414 -11.17 0.74 2.71
CA PHE A 414 -12.62 0.89 2.81
C PHE A 414 -13.30 -0.48 2.87
N THR A 415 -12.90 -1.41 2.00
CA THR A 415 -13.27 -2.83 2.09
C THR A 415 -12.07 -3.76 2.06
N LEU A 416 -12.26 -4.93 2.64
CA LEU A 416 -11.34 -6.05 2.63
C LEU A 416 -12.11 -7.33 2.23
N ASP A 417 -11.51 -8.16 1.39
CA ASP A 417 -11.99 -9.52 1.14
C ASP A 417 -11.32 -10.52 2.10
N ASN A 418 -11.99 -10.75 3.22
CA ASN A 418 -11.57 -11.68 4.26
C ASN A 418 -12.22 -13.06 4.08
N SER A 419 -12.60 -13.42 2.85
CA SER A 419 -13.00 -14.79 2.47
C SER A 419 -11.80 -15.75 2.40
N VAL A 420 -10.61 -15.19 2.11
CA VAL A 420 -9.31 -15.84 2.21
C VAL A 420 -8.61 -15.45 3.51
N LEU A 421 -7.62 -16.25 3.94
CA LEU A 421 -6.84 -15.95 5.14
C LEU A 421 -6.12 -14.60 4.98
N LEU A 422 -6.58 -13.56 5.67
CA LEU A 422 -5.85 -12.30 5.84
C LEU A 422 -5.04 -12.36 7.15
N PRO A 423 -3.82 -11.78 7.20
CA PRO A 423 -2.98 -11.85 8.40
C PRO A 423 -3.48 -10.90 9.50
N CYS A 424 -3.14 -11.19 10.76
CA CYS A 424 -3.21 -10.15 11.79
C CYS A 424 -2.16 -9.06 11.54
N THR A 425 -2.28 -7.95 12.26
CA THR A 425 -1.25 -6.93 12.38
C THR A 425 -0.77 -6.80 13.82
N ASN A 426 0.28 -6.01 14.04
CA ASN A 426 0.73 -5.68 15.38
C ASN A 426 -0.39 -4.89 16.12
N PRO A 427 -0.88 -5.37 17.27
CA PRO A 427 -1.96 -4.73 18.03
C PRO A 427 -1.62 -3.32 18.54
N VAL A 428 -0.34 -2.98 18.66
CA VAL A 428 0.14 -1.72 19.26
C VAL A 428 1.05 -0.93 18.31
N GLY A 429 1.05 0.39 18.47
CA GLY A 429 1.84 1.30 17.64
C GLY A 429 1.14 1.69 16.35
N ARG A 430 1.59 2.78 15.72
CA ARG A 430 1.07 3.25 14.41
C ARG A 430 1.76 2.53 13.26
N GLY A 431 1.11 2.53 12.10
CA GLY A 431 1.59 1.86 10.89
C GLY A 431 1.14 0.40 10.81
N GLU A 432 0.12 0.04 11.61
CA GLU A 432 -0.49 -1.28 11.62
C GLU A 432 -1.15 -1.64 10.29
N ASP A 433 -1.63 -0.64 9.55
CA ASP A 433 -2.24 -0.74 8.22
C ASP A 433 -1.20 -1.10 7.14
N ALA A 434 -0.07 -0.38 7.13
CA ALA A 434 1.05 -0.68 6.25
C ALA A 434 1.65 -2.07 6.54
N LEU A 435 1.79 -2.43 7.82
CA LEU A 435 2.25 -3.77 8.21
C LEU A 435 1.27 -4.85 7.75
N PHE A 436 -0.03 -4.66 7.99
CA PHE A 436 -1.06 -5.57 7.52
C PHE A 436 -0.97 -5.79 6.00
N SER A 437 -0.91 -4.70 5.22
CA SER A 437 -0.90 -4.81 3.77
C SER A 437 0.38 -5.46 3.25
N THR A 438 1.52 -5.20 3.91
CA THR A 438 2.80 -5.81 3.57
C THR A 438 2.81 -7.32 3.84
N VAL A 439 2.29 -7.75 5.01
CA VAL A 439 2.15 -9.18 5.33
C VAL A 439 1.14 -9.84 4.39
N THR A 440 0.06 -9.14 4.03
CA THR A 440 -0.93 -9.63 3.06
C THR A 440 -0.27 -9.91 1.70
N ARG A 441 0.57 -8.98 1.21
CA ARG A 441 1.35 -9.18 -0.02
C ARG A 441 2.33 -10.35 0.10
N LEU A 442 2.92 -10.58 1.27
CA LEU A 442 3.80 -11.73 1.51
C LEU A 442 3.04 -13.05 1.40
N ILE A 443 1.90 -13.18 2.08
CA ILE A 443 1.15 -14.45 2.13
C ILE A 443 0.28 -14.68 0.87
N HIS A 444 -0.08 -13.59 0.16
CA HIS A 444 -0.78 -13.60 -1.12
C HIS A 444 0.01 -12.79 -2.16
N PRO A 445 1.01 -13.36 -2.85
CA PRO A 445 1.86 -12.65 -3.82
C PRO A 445 1.10 -12.02 -5.00
N ARG A 446 -0.11 -12.52 -5.28
CA ARG A 446 -1.01 -12.02 -6.34
C ARG A 446 -2.13 -11.13 -5.80
N ALA A 447 -2.07 -10.74 -4.53
CA ALA A 447 -3.02 -9.77 -3.97
C ALA A 447 -2.75 -8.39 -4.57
N LEU A 448 -3.85 -7.70 -4.83
CA LEU A 448 -3.91 -6.33 -5.28
C LEU A 448 -4.75 -5.51 -4.30
N VAL A 449 -4.40 -4.24 -4.24
CA VAL A 449 -5.16 -3.19 -3.58
C VAL A 449 -5.65 -2.24 -4.67
N MET A 450 -6.96 -2.04 -4.77
CA MET A 450 -7.54 -1.15 -5.75
C MET A 450 -7.85 0.21 -5.12
N GLU A 451 -7.22 1.26 -5.63
CA GLU A 451 -7.48 2.63 -5.21
C GLU A 451 -8.47 3.26 -6.19
N LEU A 452 -9.66 3.62 -5.69
CA LEU A 452 -10.70 4.23 -6.49
C LEU A 452 -10.51 5.75 -6.56
N PRO A 453 -10.95 6.42 -7.64
CA PRO A 453 -10.78 7.85 -7.87
C PRO A 453 -11.81 8.70 -7.07
N VAL A 454 -11.99 8.32 -5.81
CA VAL A 454 -12.88 8.95 -4.84
C VAL A 454 -12.11 9.25 -3.56
N VAL A 455 -12.61 10.20 -2.79
CA VAL A 455 -12.05 10.59 -1.48
C VAL A 455 -13.12 10.53 -0.41
N ILE A 456 -12.70 10.18 0.81
CA ILE A 456 -13.52 10.28 2.01
C ILE A 456 -13.16 11.54 2.80
N GLY A 457 -14.11 12.12 3.52
CA GLY A 457 -13.79 13.16 4.49
C GLY A 457 -12.99 12.58 5.66
N HIS A 458 -11.94 13.27 6.09
CA HIS A 458 -11.11 12.88 7.24
C HIS A 458 -10.91 14.10 8.16
N VAL A 459 -11.54 14.06 9.33
CA VAL A 459 -11.74 15.22 10.21
C VAL A 459 -11.24 14.94 11.62
N GLN A 460 -10.19 15.66 12.01
CA GLN A 460 -9.58 15.57 13.33
C GLN A 460 -10.32 16.45 14.34
N GLU A 461 -10.41 16.03 15.61
CA GLU A 461 -10.97 16.89 16.69
C GLU A 461 -10.12 18.14 16.96
N ALA A 462 -8.83 18.07 16.64
CA ALA A 462 -7.89 19.16 16.80
C ALA A 462 -6.89 19.23 15.65
N ALA A 463 -6.40 20.43 15.37
CA ALA A 463 -5.29 20.65 14.45
C ALA A 463 -4.03 19.91 14.97
N ARG A 464 -3.32 19.24 14.06
CA ARG A 464 -2.06 18.56 14.38
C ARG A 464 -0.89 19.39 13.89
N LYS A 465 0.07 19.66 14.77
CA LYS A 465 1.34 20.28 14.41
C LYS A 465 2.32 19.20 13.93
N ARG A 466 2.50 19.09 12.61
CA ARG A 466 3.34 18.10 11.92
C ARG A 466 4.71 18.65 11.55
N SER A 467 4.83 19.97 11.34
CA SER A 467 6.08 20.62 10.92
C SER A 467 7.28 20.28 11.82
N ASP A 468 7.12 20.42 13.15
CA ASP A 468 8.18 20.12 14.13
C ASP A 468 8.72 18.68 13.98
N ARG A 469 7.82 17.70 13.83
CA ARG A 469 8.22 16.29 13.66
C ARG A 469 8.79 16.01 12.27
N THR A 470 8.36 16.77 11.27
CA THR A 470 8.83 16.65 9.87
C THR A 470 10.26 17.15 9.72
N GLN A 471 10.61 18.25 10.39
CA GLN A 471 11.95 18.84 10.40
C GLN A 471 12.93 18.10 11.33
N ALA A 472 12.43 17.23 12.21
CA ALA A 472 13.26 16.36 13.05
C ALA A 472 13.88 15.20 12.25
N ALA A 473 14.89 14.55 12.84
CA ALA A 473 15.48 13.36 12.26
C ALA A 473 14.45 12.22 12.15
N HIS A 474 14.41 11.58 10.98
CA HIS A 474 13.49 10.48 10.72
C HIS A 474 13.78 9.31 11.65
N THR A 475 12.75 8.90 12.38
CA THR A 475 12.81 7.83 13.37
C THR A 475 11.58 6.93 13.15
N PRO A 476 11.70 5.90 12.28
CA PRO A 476 10.61 4.98 12.00
C PRO A 476 10.12 4.25 13.25
N ARG A 477 8.87 3.79 13.21
CA ARG A 477 8.24 2.99 14.27
C ARG A 477 8.46 1.50 14.02
N PHE A 478 8.19 0.67 15.03
CA PHE A 478 8.34 -0.78 14.95
C PHE A 478 7.58 -1.41 13.76
N ASN A 479 6.34 -0.99 13.50
CA ASN A 479 5.55 -1.54 12.39
C ASN A 479 6.15 -1.20 11.02
N HIS A 480 6.76 -0.01 10.87
CA HIS A 480 7.48 0.37 9.64
C HIS A 480 8.77 -0.44 9.51
N PHE A 481 9.53 -0.61 10.60
CA PHE A 481 10.72 -1.46 10.61
C PHE A 481 10.42 -2.89 10.11
N VAL A 482 9.37 -3.52 10.64
CA VAL A 482 8.98 -4.88 10.22
C VAL A 482 8.47 -4.87 8.77
N SER A 483 7.71 -3.85 8.36
CA SER A 483 7.23 -3.73 6.98
C SER A 483 8.39 -3.61 5.98
N ASP A 484 9.37 -2.77 6.27
CA ASP A 484 10.55 -2.58 5.42
C ASP A 484 11.42 -3.84 5.38
N TYR A 485 11.53 -4.55 6.51
CA TYR A 485 12.19 -5.86 6.55
C TYR A 485 11.49 -6.87 5.63
N ILE A 486 10.18 -7.02 5.76
CA ILE A 486 9.40 -7.96 4.94
C ILE A 486 9.54 -7.64 3.45
N GLN A 487 9.40 -6.36 3.06
CA GLN A 487 9.49 -5.95 1.66
C GLN A 487 10.81 -6.37 1.00
N ARG A 488 11.93 -6.31 1.74
CA ARG A 488 13.25 -6.75 1.26
C ARG A 488 13.37 -8.28 1.10
N GLN A 489 12.57 -9.04 1.87
CA GLN A 489 12.61 -10.51 1.88
C GLN A 489 11.53 -11.14 1.01
N LEU A 490 10.57 -10.38 0.44
CA LEU A 490 9.46 -10.90 -0.36
C LEU A 490 9.87 -11.94 -1.42
N PRO A 491 10.98 -11.77 -2.18
CA PRO A 491 11.40 -12.74 -3.18
C PRO A 491 11.76 -14.12 -2.63
N ASP A 492 12.10 -14.23 -1.34
CA ASP A 492 12.61 -15.47 -0.74
C ASP A 492 11.48 -16.41 -0.28
N PHE A 493 10.22 -15.95 -0.27
CA PHE A 493 9.07 -16.74 0.16
C PHE A 493 8.41 -17.42 -1.06
N LEU A 494 8.51 -18.74 -1.14
CA LEU A 494 8.06 -19.52 -2.30
C LEU A 494 6.81 -20.40 -2.08
N ALA A 495 6.46 -20.71 -0.83
CA ALA A 495 5.33 -21.59 -0.51
C ALA A 495 4.01 -21.12 -1.15
N SER A 496 3.12 -22.02 -1.55
CA SER A 496 1.81 -21.63 -2.09
C SER A 496 0.76 -21.41 -1.00
N ASP A 497 0.92 -22.04 0.16
CA ASP A 497 0.03 -21.91 1.31
C ASP A 497 0.28 -20.61 2.09
N PRO A 498 -0.71 -19.71 2.21
CA PRO A 498 -0.60 -18.49 3.01
C PRO A 498 -0.23 -18.74 4.48
N ALA A 499 -0.74 -19.82 5.09
CA ALA A 499 -0.44 -20.14 6.49
C ALA A 499 1.04 -20.53 6.66
N GLN A 500 1.57 -21.37 5.77
CA GLN A 500 3.00 -21.74 5.75
C GLN A 500 3.91 -20.51 5.59
N ARG A 501 3.56 -19.56 4.71
CA ARG A 501 4.33 -18.31 4.55
C ARG A 501 4.32 -17.47 5.83
N LEU A 502 3.19 -17.40 6.51
CA LEU A 502 3.06 -16.68 7.78
C LEU A 502 3.89 -17.34 8.90
N THR A 503 3.91 -18.67 8.97
CA THR A 503 4.79 -19.43 9.88
C THR A 503 6.27 -19.19 9.57
N LEU A 504 6.65 -19.17 8.29
CA LEU A 504 8.03 -18.87 7.89
C LEU A 504 8.43 -17.45 8.34
N LEU A 505 7.55 -16.46 8.13
CA LEU A 505 7.79 -15.10 8.58
C LEU A 505 7.98 -15.05 10.10
N ALA A 506 7.15 -15.75 10.87
CA ALA A 506 7.31 -15.86 12.31
C ALA A 506 8.67 -16.48 12.71
N GLY A 507 9.16 -17.47 11.95
CA GLY A 507 10.50 -18.03 12.10
C GLY A 507 11.61 -16.98 11.92
N HIS A 508 11.54 -16.19 10.86
CA HIS A 508 12.49 -15.09 10.61
C HIS A 508 12.47 -14.02 11.72
N LEU A 509 11.28 -13.64 12.20
CA LEU A 509 11.19 -12.67 13.32
C LEU A 509 11.77 -13.25 14.62
N ARG A 510 11.61 -14.55 14.86
CA ARG A 510 12.23 -15.23 16.02
C ARG A 510 13.75 -15.32 15.92
N ASP A 511 14.29 -15.50 14.72
CA ASP A 511 15.74 -15.49 14.50
C ASP A 511 16.34 -14.15 14.94
N ILE A 512 15.77 -13.04 14.47
CA ILE A 512 16.18 -11.69 14.88
C ILE A 512 15.98 -11.49 16.39
N ALA A 513 14.84 -11.91 16.94
CA ALA A 513 14.57 -11.79 18.37
C ALA A 513 15.56 -12.61 19.22
N GLY A 514 15.98 -13.77 18.72
CA GLY A 514 16.87 -14.73 19.38
C GLY A 514 18.37 -14.38 19.27
N ALA A 515 18.75 -13.43 18.41
CA ALA A 515 20.12 -12.96 18.27
C ALA A 515 20.69 -12.40 19.60
N ASP A 516 22.01 -12.26 19.72
CA ASP A 516 22.60 -11.59 20.88
C ASP A 516 22.26 -10.09 20.92
N GLU A 517 22.48 -9.45 22.07
CA GLU A 517 22.16 -8.02 22.27
C GLU A 517 22.87 -7.12 21.26
N GLY A 518 24.17 -7.30 21.08
CA GLY A 518 24.96 -6.48 20.14
C GLY A 518 24.54 -6.69 18.68
N ALA A 519 24.11 -7.89 18.30
CA ALA A 519 23.57 -8.16 16.97
C ALA A 519 22.24 -7.41 16.73
N ARG A 520 21.34 -7.39 17.72
CA ARG A 520 20.09 -6.61 17.65
C ARG A 520 20.35 -5.12 17.59
N GLU A 521 21.29 -4.60 18.37
CA GLU A 521 21.70 -3.19 18.31
C GLU A 521 22.25 -2.80 16.94
N ARG A 522 23.17 -3.61 16.39
CA ARG A 522 23.71 -3.39 15.04
C ARG A 522 22.61 -3.40 13.99
N HIS A 523 21.67 -4.34 14.09
CA HIS A 523 20.57 -4.44 13.15
C HIS A 523 19.66 -3.20 13.16
N LEU A 524 19.36 -2.65 14.35
CA LEU A 524 18.61 -1.40 14.49
C LEU A 524 19.40 -0.21 13.92
N GLN A 525 20.71 -0.15 14.20
CA GLN A 525 21.58 0.92 13.68
C GLN A 525 21.65 0.90 12.15
N GLU A 526 21.83 -0.27 11.54
CA GLU A 526 21.84 -0.46 10.09
C GLU A 526 20.51 -0.03 9.46
N TYR A 527 19.39 -0.44 10.06
CA TYR A 527 18.07 -0.05 9.59
C TYR A 527 17.86 1.48 9.63
N LEU A 528 18.16 2.12 10.77
CA LEU A 528 18.01 3.56 10.93
C LEU A 528 18.93 4.33 9.96
N SER A 529 20.13 3.81 9.72
CA SER A 529 21.05 4.40 8.75
C SER A 529 20.51 4.31 7.34
N PHE A 530 19.99 3.14 6.95
CA PHE A 530 19.34 2.96 5.66
C PHE A 530 18.15 3.92 5.48
N ALA A 531 17.21 3.94 6.44
CA ALA A 531 15.99 4.74 6.35
C ALA A 531 16.26 6.25 6.23
N ARG A 532 17.31 6.75 6.91
CA ARG A 532 17.70 8.17 6.83
C ARG A 532 18.43 8.48 5.54
N SER A 533 19.35 7.63 5.10
CA SER A 533 20.08 7.81 3.83
C SER A 533 19.13 7.82 2.64
N ASP A 534 18.19 6.88 2.61
CA ASP A 534 17.15 6.77 1.58
C ASP A 534 16.21 8.00 1.54
N LEU A 535 15.83 8.55 2.70
CA LEU A 535 15.10 9.82 2.76
C LEU A 535 15.93 11.00 2.24
N ILE A 536 17.21 11.09 2.62
CA ILE A 536 18.11 12.15 2.17
C ILE A 536 18.26 12.10 0.65
N GLU A 537 18.53 10.92 0.08
CA GLU A 537 18.70 10.74 -1.36
C GLU A 537 17.46 11.21 -2.13
N ARG A 538 16.27 10.78 -1.72
CA ARG A 538 15.02 11.24 -2.36
C ARG A 538 14.83 12.76 -2.27
N LEU A 539 15.11 13.36 -1.11
CA LEU A 539 14.97 14.80 -0.93
C LEU A 539 16.02 15.59 -1.72
N GLN A 540 17.24 15.08 -1.88
CA GLN A 540 18.27 15.67 -2.72
C GLN A 540 17.87 15.63 -4.19
N GLN A 541 17.43 14.48 -4.69
CA GLN A 541 16.92 14.35 -6.07
C GLN A 541 15.75 15.33 -6.32
N GLN A 542 14.82 15.42 -5.37
CA GLN A 542 13.72 16.37 -5.49
C GLN A 542 14.21 17.82 -5.48
N PHE A 543 15.13 18.17 -4.58
CA PHE A 543 15.71 19.50 -4.47
C PHE A 543 16.40 19.93 -5.77
N GLU A 544 17.16 19.02 -6.40
CA GLU A 544 17.82 19.26 -7.68
C GLU A 544 16.81 19.45 -8.83
N SER A 545 15.73 18.67 -8.82
CA SER A 545 14.68 18.74 -9.85
C SER A 545 13.77 19.98 -9.74
N ALA A 546 13.69 20.58 -8.55
CA ALA A 546 12.78 21.68 -8.23
C ALA A 546 13.52 23.01 -8.06
N SER A 547 14.33 23.38 -9.06
CA SER A 547 15.16 24.60 -9.04
C SER A 547 14.35 25.91 -8.99
N ASP A 548 13.07 25.85 -9.36
CA ASP A 548 12.09 26.94 -9.32
C ASP A 548 11.34 27.05 -7.99
N ALA A 549 11.53 26.10 -7.06
CA ALA A 549 10.80 26.10 -5.79
C ALA A 549 11.18 27.31 -4.92
N PRO A 550 10.23 27.91 -4.17
CA PRO A 550 10.51 29.07 -3.34
C PRO A 550 11.54 28.83 -2.23
N VAL A 551 12.22 29.89 -1.81
CA VAL A 551 13.33 29.83 -0.83
C VAL A 551 12.90 29.22 0.51
N TYR A 552 11.65 29.41 0.94
CA TYR A 552 11.13 28.84 2.18
C TYR A 552 10.93 27.32 2.09
N TRP A 553 10.50 26.79 0.93
CA TRP A 553 10.42 25.34 0.71
C TRP A 553 11.82 24.72 0.68
N GLN A 554 12.74 25.38 -0.05
CA GLN A 554 14.14 24.95 -0.12
C GLN A 554 14.81 24.94 1.27
N ALA A 555 14.49 25.91 2.13
CA ALA A 555 15.01 25.98 3.49
C ALA A 555 14.54 24.80 4.36
N ASP A 556 13.27 24.40 4.24
CA ASP A 556 12.75 23.24 4.95
C ASP A 556 13.36 21.93 4.43
N VAL A 557 13.49 21.76 3.11
CA VAL A 557 14.17 20.58 2.54
C VAL A 557 15.60 20.46 3.04
N ARG A 558 16.36 21.56 3.04
CA ARG A 558 17.72 21.59 3.62
C ARG A 558 17.69 21.23 5.11
N THR A 559 16.76 21.79 5.88
CA THR A 559 16.63 21.51 7.31
C THR A 559 16.37 20.02 7.57
N ILE A 560 15.49 19.40 6.78
CA ILE A 560 15.18 17.97 6.88
C ILE A 560 16.41 17.12 6.51
N ILE A 561 17.08 17.44 5.40
CA ILE A 561 18.32 16.75 4.98
C ILE A 561 19.39 16.85 6.07
N GLU A 562 19.63 18.06 6.59
CA GLU A 562 20.63 18.30 7.63
C GLU A 562 20.31 17.59 8.95
N ALA A 563 19.05 17.58 9.39
CA ALA A 563 18.63 16.88 10.59
C ALA A 563 18.91 15.37 10.49
N ASN A 564 18.60 14.78 9.33
CA ASN A 564 18.87 13.37 9.07
C ASN A 564 20.37 13.07 8.90
N GLY A 565 21.11 13.95 8.22
CA GLY A 565 22.57 13.83 8.06
C GLY A 565 23.31 13.92 9.39
N ARG A 566 22.93 14.86 10.27
CA ARG A 566 23.46 14.93 11.64
C ARG A 566 23.15 13.66 12.43
N ALA A 567 21.95 13.11 12.30
CA ALA A 567 21.55 11.88 12.99
C ALA A 567 22.25 10.61 12.46
N LEU A 568 22.74 10.61 11.21
CA LEU A 568 23.58 9.54 10.65
C LEU A 568 25.00 9.56 11.24
N LEU A 569 25.55 10.76 11.43
CA LEU A 569 26.90 10.94 11.98
C LEU A 569 26.95 10.85 13.50
N ALA A 570 25.80 11.04 14.16
CA ALA A 570 25.67 10.87 15.59
C ALA A 570 25.71 9.38 15.96
N ASN A 571 26.63 9.00 16.86
CA ASN A 571 26.62 7.71 17.55
C ASN A 571 25.52 7.69 18.63
N GLY A 572 24.27 7.95 18.24
CA GLY A 572 23.11 7.94 19.13
C GLY A 572 22.56 6.53 19.36
N THR A 573 21.69 6.38 20.36
CA THR A 573 20.99 5.12 20.61
C THR A 573 20.16 4.69 19.39
N PRO A 574 20.29 3.44 18.90
CA PRO A 574 19.55 2.94 17.75
C PRO A 574 18.09 2.61 18.13
N ARG A 575 17.28 3.66 18.33
CA ARG A 575 15.92 3.58 18.89
C ARG A 575 14.84 3.85 17.84
N LEU A 576 13.76 3.08 17.86
CA LEU A 576 12.55 3.31 17.06
C LEU A 576 11.60 4.32 17.73
N GLY A 577 10.79 5.01 16.92
CA GLY A 577 10.08 6.23 17.32
C GLY A 577 8.99 6.09 18.38
N ASP A 578 8.54 4.86 18.66
CA ASP A 578 7.52 4.59 19.69
C ASP A 578 8.10 4.15 21.03
N TRP A 579 9.42 4.01 21.11
CA TRP A 579 10.10 3.64 22.34
C TRP A 579 10.44 4.89 23.16
N PRO A 580 10.46 4.83 24.50
CA PRO A 580 10.85 5.96 25.35
C PRO A 580 12.20 6.57 24.96
N ASP A 581 12.28 7.91 24.98
CA ASP A 581 13.53 8.64 24.70
C ASP A 581 14.67 8.28 25.69
N THR A 582 14.32 7.74 26.86
CA THR A 582 15.25 7.30 27.90
C THR A 582 15.87 5.93 27.67
N HIS A 583 15.43 5.18 26.65
CA HIS A 583 16.01 3.87 26.35
C HIS A 583 17.49 3.98 26.00
N SER A 584 18.30 3.12 26.63
CA SER A 584 19.66 2.81 26.20
C SER A 584 19.66 1.89 24.98
N ALA A 585 20.84 1.58 24.43
CA ALA A 585 20.97 0.62 23.33
C ALA A 585 20.51 -0.78 23.75
N GLY A 586 20.87 -1.22 24.96
CA GLY A 586 20.40 -2.49 25.54
C GLY A 586 18.89 -2.52 25.77
N ASP A 587 18.29 -1.40 26.20
CA ASP A 587 16.82 -1.30 26.31
C ASP A 587 16.13 -1.41 24.95
N ALA A 588 16.69 -0.76 23.91
CA ALA A 588 16.21 -0.85 22.54
C ALA A 588 16.32 -2.28 21.98
N ALA A 589 17.43 -2.98 22.24
CA ALA A 589 17.62 -4.37 21.86
C ALA A 589 16.64 -5.31 22.60
N THR A 590 16.36 -5.04 23.86
CA THR A 590 15.37 -5.77 24.66
C THR A 590 13.94 -5.55 24.15
N ALA A 591 13.59 -4.30 23.85
CA ALA A 591 12.31 -3.95 23.24
C ALA A 591 12.11 -4.63 21.88
N LEU A 592 13.14 -4.62 21.03
CA LEU A 592 13.12 -5.31 19.74
C LEU A 592 12.84 -6.81 19.89
N ARG A 593 13.57 -7.48 20.79
CA ARG A 593 13.35 -8.90 21.09
C ARG A 593 11.90 -9.16 21.52
N ALA A 594 11.38 -8.36 22.44
CA ALA A 594 10.04 -8.54 22.99
C ALA A 594 8.96 -8.37 21.92
N GLU A 595 8.97 -7.25 21.19
CA GLU A 595 7.95 -6.96 20.16
C GLU A 595 8.00 -7.96 19.00
N LEU A 596 9.20 -8.37 18.54
CA LEU A 596 9.33 -9.41 17.51
C LEU A 596 8.81 -10.77 17.99
N SER A 597 9.13 -11.16 19.23
CA SER A 597 8.68 -12.44 19.79
C SER A 597 7.16 -12.49 19.89
N GLN A 598 6.53 -11.40 20.33
CA GLN A 598 5.08 -11.29 20.45
C GLN A 598 4.40 -11.31 19.08
N LEU A 599 4.91 -10.55 18.10
CA LEU A 599 4.38 -10.54 16.74
C LEU A 599 4.53 -11.91 16.07
N ALA A 600 5.68 -12.58 16.25
CA ALA A 600 5.90 -13.93 15.75
C ALA A 600 4.95 -14.98 16.37
N ALA A 601 4.68 -14.88 17.67
CA ALA A 601 3.70 -15.73 18.33
C ALA A 601 2.28 -15.48 17.79
N GLY A 602 1.95 -14.21 17.51
CA GLY A 602 0.72 -13.81 16.86
C GLY A 602 0.55 -14.45 15.49
N PHE A 603 1.56 -14.32 14.62
CA PHE A 603 1.58 -14.89 13.27
C PHE A 603 1.48 -16.41 13.24
N GLU A 604 2.07 -17.13 14.20
CA GLU A 604 1.90 -18.59 14.29
C GLU A 604 0.49 -19.01 14.73
N ALA A 605 -0.08 -18.30 15.70
CA ALA A 605 -1.40 -18.62 16.23
C ALA A 605 -2.54 -18.24 15.25
N TRP A 606 -2.30 -17.25 14.40
CA TRP A 606 -3.34 -16.60 13.59
C TRP A 606 -4.08 -17.52 12.62
N PRO A 607 -3.43 -18.39 11.81
CA PRO A 607 -4.16 -19.24 10.87
C PRO A 607 -5.21 -20.13 11.54
N ALA A 608 -4.90 -20.68 12.71
CA ALA A 608 -5.83 -21.51 13.47
C ALA A 608 -7.00 -20.70 14.06
N LEU A 609 -6.71 -19.49 14.56
CA LEU A 609 -7.74 -18.56 15.04
C LEU A 609 -8.69 -18.14 13.93
N TRP A 610 -8.14 -17.75 12.77
CA TRP A 610 -8.92 -17.33 11.62
C TRP A 610 -9.76 -18.47 11.06
N ALA A 611 -9.20 -19.68 10.94
CA ALA A 611 -9.93 -20.86 10.47
C ALA A 611 -11.13 -21.18 11.38
N HIS A 612 -10.93 -21.17 12.70
CA HIS A 612 -12.01 -21.35 13.66
C HIS A 612 -13.07 -20.23 13.53
N ALA A 613 -12.63 -18.97 13.42
CA ALA A 613 -13.54 -17.85 13.28
C ALA A 613 -14.38 -17.93 11.99
N ARG A 614 -13.78 -18.36 10.88
CA ARG A 614 -14.47 -18.64 9.62
C ARG A 614 -15.55 -19.72 9.78
N GLU A 615 -15.23 -20.81 10.47
CA GLU A 615 -16.18 -21.90 10.74
C GLU A 615 -17.36 -21.44 11.59
N GLN A 616 -17.14 -20.55 12.56
CA GLN A 616 -18.21 -19.96 13.36
C GLN A 616 -19.09 -19.01 12.54
N GLY A 617 -18.50 -18.31 11.56
CA GLY A 617 -19.21 -17.38 10.70
C GLY A 617 -19.94 -16.31 11.51
N GLU A 618 -21.21 -16.06 11.21
CA GLU A 618 -22.03 -15.06 11.91
C GLU A 618 -22.23 -15.35 13.40
N LYS A 619 -22.12 -16.61 13.83
CA LYS A 619 -22.31 -17.00 15.24
C LYS A 619 -21.28 -16.36 16.16
N LEU A 620 -20.10 -16.03 15.63
CA LEU A 620 -19.07 -15.34 16.39
C LEU A 620 -19.51 -13.93 16.76
N LEU A 621 -20.15 -13.23 15.82
CA LEU A 621 -20.62 -11.86 15.98
C LEU A 621 -21.97 -11.79 16.73
N SER A 622 -22.87 -12.75 16.52
CA SER A 622 -24.16 -12.80 17.24
C SER A 622 -24.04 -13.24 18.69
N GLY A 623 -22.92 -13.84 19.07
CA GLY A 623 -22.65 -14.31 20.44
C GLY A 623 -21.89 -13.30 21.31
N LEU A 624 -21.86 -12.02 20.91
CA LEU A 624 -21.22 -10.93 21.66
C LEU A 624 -22.20 -10.24 22.61
#